data_AF-A0A6L8KWR2-F1
#
_entry.id   AF-A0A6L8KWR2-F1
#
_cell.length_a   1.000
_cell.length_b   1.000
_cell.length_c   1.000
_cell.angle_alpha   90.00
_cell.angle_beta   90.00
_cell.angle_gamma   90.00
#
_symmetry.space_group_name_H-M   'P 1'
#
loop_
_entity.id
_entity.type
_entity.pdbx_description
1 polymer ?
#
loop_
_entity_poly.entity_id
_entity_poly.type
_entity_poly.pdbx_seq_one_letter_code
_entity_poly.pdbx_strand_id
1 'polypeptide(L)'
;MDQQKLRTLVFEKTGVRIDVDDPVFALVALNEAVLEEAVQRHVALIDAASLALAQQARLAGGLPAAHEGKAALDAAHEAPSNATAAHGHAHAAETPSGYIPTPASGPVRPIATQSSPSIAPRELRLLGAAAAVAILSALIVLGGQAAFRASGLTPEQTQALQRAEKLDKAIQKLDPKIRAELQAELQK
;
A
#
# COMPACT_ATOMS: atom_id res chain seq x y z
N MET A 1 -5.35 -9.40 -5.54
CA MET A 1 -5.48 -9.73 -6.99
C MET A 1 -5.62 -11.26 -7.24
N ASP A 2 -5.96 -11.72 -8.46
CA ASP A 2 -6.03 -13.16 -8.84
C ASP A 2 -4.63 -13.80 -8.94
N GLN A 3 -4.44 -14.98 -8.34
CA GLN A 3 -3.14 -15.69 -8.30
C GLN A 3 -2.58 -15.99 -9.70
N GLN A 4 -3.43 -16.30 -10.68
CA GLN A 4 -2.96 -16.55 -12.04
C GLN A 4 -2.35 -15.29 -12.67
N LYS A 5 -2.90 -14.13 -12.34
CA LYS A 5 -2.43 -12.82 -12.83
C LYS A 5 -1.09 -12.43 -12.21
N LEU A 6 -0.90 -12.70 -10.91
CA LEU A 6 0.39 -12.53 -10.22
C LEU A 6 1.48 -13.42 -10.83
N ARG A 7 1.17 -14.68 -11.12
CA ARG A 7 2.11 -15.61 -11.76
C ARG A 7 2.62 -15.10 -13.10
N THR A 8 1.70 -14.62 -13.95
CA THR A 8 2.05 -14.03 -15.25
C THR A 8 2.91 -12.79 -15.09
N LEU A 9 2.58 -11.92 -14.14
CA LEU A 9 3.28 -10.65 -13.94
C LEU A 9 4.70 -10.84 -13.37
N VAL A 10 4.89 -11.84 -12.49
CA VAL A 10 6.21 -12.24 -12.01
C VAL A 10 7.03 -12.87 -13.13
N PHE A 11 6.42 -13.76 -13.93
CA PHE A 11 7.08 -14.36 -15.09
C PHE A 11 7.50 -13.29 -16.13
N GLU A 12 6.64 -12.32 -16.45
CA GLU A 12 6.99 -11.24 -17.39
C GLU A 12 8.12 -10.35 -16.87
N LYS A 13 8.13 -10.03 -15.58
CA LYS A 13 9.16 -9.15 -15.00
C LYS A 13 10.49 -9.84 -14.72
N THR A 14 10.49 -11.14 -14.43
CA THR A 14 11.68 -11.85 -13.96
C THR A 14 12.13 -12.97 -14.91
N GLY A 15 11.27 -13.40 -15.84
CA GLY A 15 11.48 -14.57 -16.67
C GLY A 15 11.33 -15.91 -15.93
N VAL A 16 11.08 -15.89 -14.62
CA VAL A 16 11.05 -17.09 -13.77
C VAL A 16 9.62 -17.61 -13.68
N ARG A 17 9.43 -18.90 -14.01
CA ARG A 17 8.17 -19.61 -13.76
C ARG A 17 8.16 -20.08 -12.32
N ILE A 18 7.19 -19.58 -11.56
CA ILE A 18 7.06 -19.87 -10.14
C ILE A 18 5.76 -20.66 -9.94
N ASP A 19 5.88 -21.83 -9.32
CA ASP A 19 4.72 -22.67 -8.98
C ASP A 19 3.97 -22.12 -7.77
N VAL A 20 2.72 -22.53 -7.60
CA VAL A 20 1.84 -22.01 -6.52
C VAL A 20 2.36 -22.42 -5.13
N ASP A 21 3.00 -23.59 -5.05
CA ASP A 21 3.61 -24.10 -3.82
C ASP A 21 5.01 -23.53 -3.56
N ASP A 22 5.51 -22.65 -4.43
CA ASP A 22 6.82 -22.03 -4.27
C ASP A 22 6.78 -20.95 -3.16
N PRO A 23 7.70 -20.99 -2.20
CA PRO A 23 7.78 -20.00 -1.13
C PRO A 23 7.93 -18.55 -1.64
N VAL A 24 8.54 -18.33 -2.81
CA VAL A 24 8.64 -16.99 -3.43
C VAL A 24 7.27 -16.50 -3.87
N PHE A 25 6.43 -17.38 -4.42
CA PHE A 25 5.06 -17.02 -4.80
C PHE A 25 4.21 -16.68 -3.59
N ALA A 26 4.33 -17.45 -2.52
CA ALA A 26 3.63 -17.17 -1.25
C ALA A 26 3.99 -15.80 -0.68
N LEU A 27 5.28 -15.41 -0.71
CA LEU A 27 5.73 -14.10 -0.24
C LEU A 27 5.23 -12.96 -1.12
N VAL A 28 5.24 -13.13 -2.44
CA VAL A 28 4.70 -12.13 -3.37
C VAL A 28 3.19 -11.97 -3.17
N ALA A 29 2.44 -13.07 -3.08
CA ALA A 29 1.00 -13.06 -2.85
C ALA A 29 0.64 -12.45 -1.49
N LEU A 30 1.40 -12.76 -0.43
CA LEU A 30 1.21 -12.17 0.89
C LEU A 30 1.47 -10.67 0.89
N ASN A 31 2.59 -10.24 0.30
CA ASN A 31 2.90 -8.81 0.17
C ASN A 31 1.80 -8.07 -0.60
N GLU A 32 1.27 -8.67 -1.66
CA GLU A 32 0.22 -8.05 -2.47
C GLU A 32 -1.11 -7.93 -1.70
N ALA A 33 -1.51 -8.99 -1.00
CA ALA A 33 -2.72 -8.97 -0.16
C ALA A 33 -2.62 -7.93 0.97
N VAL A 34 -1.46 -7.84 1.64
CA VAL A 34 -1.22 -6.86 2.70
C VAL A 34 -1.19 -5.43 2.14
N LEU A 35 -0.58 -5.21 0.96
CA LEU A 35 -0.61 -3.91 0.30
C LEU A 35 -2.03 -3.50 -0.05
N GLU A 36 -2.82 -4.42 -0.61
CA GLU A 36 -4.20 -4.17 -1.02
C GLU A 36 -5.06 -3.75 0.19
N GLU A 37 -4.97 -4.46 1.30
CA GLU A 37 -5.67 -4.10 2.54
C GLU A 37 -5.20 -2.75 3.11
N ALA A 38 -3.89 -2.50 3.12
CA ALA A 38 -3.33 -1.25 3.63
C ALA A 38 -3.79 -0.03 2.82
N VAL A 39 -3.78 -0.14 1.49
CA VAL A 39 -4.27 0.90 0.57
C VAL A 39 -5.77 1.12 0.78
N GLN A 40 -6.58 0.06 0.85
CA GLN A 40 -8.02 0.19 1.11
C GLN A 40 -8.30 0.91 2.43
N ARG A 41 -7.59 0.56 3.50
CA ARG A 41 -7.72 1.22 4.80
C ARG A 41 -7.30 2.70 4.74
N HIS A 42 -6.25 3.04 3.97
CA HIS A 42 -5.82 4.43 3.80
C HIS A 42 -6.83 5.26 3.00
N VAL A 43 -7.36 4.72 1.90
CA VAL A 43 -8.40 5.39 1.11
C VAL A 43 -9.63 5.66 1.98
N ALA A 44 -10.10 4.65 2.73
CA ALA A 44 -11.24 4.82 3.63
C ALA A 44 -10.99 5.90 4.71
N LEU A 45 -9.77 5.99 5.24
CA LEU A 45 -9.41 7.05 6.20
C LEU A 45 -9.40 8.44 5.56
N ILE A 46 -8.89 8.56 4.32
CA ILE A 46 -8.88 9.84 3.58
C ILE A 46 -10.31 10.28 3.25
N ASP A 47 -11.18 9.36 2.84
CA ASP A 47 -12.57 9.66 2.55
C ASP A 47 -13.31 10.13 3.80
N ALA A 48 -13.10 9.45 4.93
CA ALA A 48 -13.66 9.87 6.22
C ALA A 48 -13.16 11.26 6.65
N ALA A 49 -11.86 11.53 6.49
CA ALA A 49 -11.29 12.84 6.79
C ALA A 49 -11.81 13.95 5.86
N SER A 50 -12.00 13.64 4.58
CA SER A 50 -12.53 14.56 3.57
C SER A 50 -13.99 14.90 3.85
N LEU A 51 -14.80 13.91 4.25
CA LEU A 51 -16.18 14.13 4.67
C LEU A 51 -16.26 14.98 5.95
N ALA A 52 -15.42 14.71 6.94
CA ALA A 52 -15.35 15.49 8.17
C ALA A 52 -14.96 16.95 7.86
N LEU A 53 -13.96 17.16 7.01
CA LEU A 53 -13.55 18.50 6.57
C LEU A 53 -14.66 19.22 5.81
N ALA A 54 -15.37 18.53 4.91
CA ALA A 54 -16.50 19.09 4.16
C ALA A 54 -17.67 19.47 5.08
N GLN A 55 -17.95 18.68 6.12
CA GLN A 55 -18.94 19.01 7.15
C GLN A 55 -18.50 20.23 7.95
N GLN A 56 -17.23 20.30 8.33
CA GLN A 56 -16.66 21.40 9.10
C GLN A 56 -16.67 22.72 8.29
N ALA A 57 -16.41 22.64 6.98
CA ALA A 57 -16.53 23.77 6.06
C ALA A 57 -18.00 24.25 5.88
N ARG A 58 -18.98 23.32 5.87
CA ARG A 58 -20.41 23.69 5.88
C ARG A 58 -20.83 24.37 7.19
N LEU A 59 -20.38 23.83 8.33
CA LEU A 59 -20.65 24.42 9.65
C LEU A 59 -20.00 25.80 9.81
N ALA A 60 -18.83 26.00 9.21
CA ALA A 60 -18.14 27.30 9.17
C ALA A 60 -18.75 28.28 8.15
N GLY A 61 -19.85 27.91 7.46
CA GLY A 61 -20.55 28.77 6.49
C GLY A 61 -19.84 28.91 5.13
N GLY A 62 -18.80 28.11 4.86
CA GLY A 62 -17.98 28.21 3.64
C GLY A 62 -18.51 27.43 2.43
N LEU A 63 -19.55 26.60 2.58
CA LEU A 63 -20.14 25.78 1.49
C LEU A 63 -21.68 25.82 1.55
N PRO A 64 -22.37 26.11 0.42
CA PRO A 64 -23.84 26.07 0.37
C PRO A 64 -24.37 24.62 0.44
N ALA A 65 -25.59 24.45 0.95
CA ALA A 65 -26.26 23.15 1.04
C ALA A 65 -26.49 22.55 -0.36
N ALA A 66 -26.18 21.26 -0.52
CA ALA A 66 -26.22 20.54 -1.81
C ALA A 66 -27.64 20.26 -2.36
N HIS A 67 -28.63 21.12 -2.08
CA HIS A 67 -30.05 20.86 -2.42
C HIS A 67 -30.75 21.93 -3.28
N GLU A 68 -30.01 22.79 -3.98
CA GLU A 68 -30.65 23.76 -4.91
C GLU A 68 -30.15 23.71 -6.36
N GLY A 69 -29.17 22.87 -6.68
CA GLY A 69 -28.56 22.85 -8.03
C GLY A 69 -29.32 22.04 -9.09
N LYS A 70 -30.25 21.17 -8.70
CA LYS A 70 -30.99 20.30 -9.65
C LYS A 70 -32.38 20.82 -10.01
N ALA A 71 -33.02 21.62 -9.15
CA ALA A 71 -34.32 22.22 -9.42
C ALA A 71 -34.21 23.54 -10.20
N ALA A 72 -33.07 24.24 -10.12
CA ALA A 72 -32.87 25.54 -10.77
C ALA A 72 -32.64 25.45 -12.30
N LEU A 73 -32.23 24.28 -12.84
CA LEU A 73 -32.04 24.13 -14.28
C LEU A 73 -33.35 23.94 -15.05
N ASP A 74 -34.39 23.39 -14.41
CA ASP A 74 -35.71 23.15 -15.02
C ASP A 74 -36.64 24.37 -14.94
N ALA A 75 -36.39 25.30 -13.99
CA ALA A 75 -37.24 26.47 -13.77
C ALA A 75 -36.91 27.68 -14.68
N ALA A 76 -35.86 27.61 -15.49
CA ALA A 76 -35.40 28.74 -16.31
C ALA A 76 -36.17 28.93 -17.64
N HIS A 77 -37.19 28.11 -17.96
CA HIS A 77 -37.91 28.20 -19.23
C HIS A 77 -39.27 28.94 -19.20
N GLU A 78 -39.75 29.43 -18.05
CA GLU A 78 -40.93 30.30 -18.05
C GLU A 78 -40.75 31.53 -17.15
N ALA A 79 -40.43 32.65 -17.79
CA ALA A 79 -40.83 33.97 -17.32
C ALA A 79 -41.44 34.72 -18.51
N PRO A 80 -42.54 35.47 -18.29
CA PRO A 80 -42.29 36.90 -18.23
C PRO A 80 -43.03 37.64 -17.10
N SER A 81 -42.27 38.54 -16.48
CA SER A 81 -42.57 39.96 -16.28
C SER A 81 -43.97 40.35 -15.78
N ASN A 82 -44.05 40.81 -14.53
CA ASN A 82 -44.57 42.16 -14.30
C ASN A 82 -44.08 42.80 -13.00
N ALA A 83 -43.68 44.06 -13.13
CA ALA A 83 -43.28 44.96 -12.05
C ALA A 83 -44.51 45.70 -11.51
N THR A 84 -44.60 45.88 -10.19
CA THR A 84 -45.16 47.11 -9.59
C THR A 84 -44.71 47.27 -8.14
N ALA A 85 -44.43 48.53 -7.80
CA ALA A 85 -43.72 49.03 -6.63
C ALA A 85 -44.53 49.04 -5.32
N ALA A 86 -43.84 49.20 -4.17
CA ALA A 86 -44.16 50.23 -3.17
C ALA A 86 -43.28 50.16 -1.88
N HIS A 87 -42.60 51.30 -1.62
CA HIS A 87 -42.21 51.89 -0.31
C HIS A 87 -40.93 51.36 0.38
N GLY A 88 -40.01 52.18 0.89
CA GLY A 88 -39.88 53.64 0.97
C GLY A 88 -38.70 54.00 1.88
N HIS A 89 -38.20 55.23 1.71
CA HIS A 89 -37.33 56.01 2.62
C HIS A 89 -35.81 55.73 2.70
N ALA A 90 -35.08 56.66 2.05
CA ALA A 90 -33.99 57.50 2.58
C ALA A 90 -32.80 56.84 3.32
N HIS A 91 -31.60 56.89 2.74
CA HIS A 91 -30.63 57.97 3.00
C HIS A 91 -29.43 57.87 2.03
N ALA A 92 -28.86 59.04 1.72
CA ALA A 92 -27.83 59.30 0.73
C ALA A 92 -26.44 58.67 1.00
N ALA A 93 -25.82 58.30 -0.14
CA ALA A 93 -24.40 58.30 -0.56
C ALA A 93 -23.21 58.44 0.43
N GLU A 94 -22.17 57.65 0.10
CA GLU A 94 -20.70 57.83 0.29
C GLU A 94 -20.16 57.72 1.74
N THR A 95 -19.18 56.88 2.13
CA THR A 95 -17.83 56.57 1.57
C THR A 95 -17.20 55.40 2.41
N PRO A 96 -16.04 54.80 2.02
CA PRO A 96 -15.62 53.47 2.48
C PRO A 96 -15.02 53.44 3.90
N SER A 97 -15.35 52.39 4.64
CA SER A 97 -14.84 52.08 5.98
C SER A 97 -13.32 51.93 5.97
N GLY A 98 -12.61 52.98 6.39
CA GLY A 98 -11.18 52.93 6.68
C GLY A 98 -10.91 51.96 7.82
N TYR A 99 -10.12 50.92 7.55
CA TYR A 99 -9.61 50.01 8.55
C TYR A 99 -8.59 50.76 9.43
N ILE A 100 -8.91 50.94 10.71
CA ILE A 100 -7.99 51.44 11.72
C ILE A 100 -7.53 50.22 12.54
N PRO A 101 -6.23 49.86 12.56
CA PRO A 101 -5.74 48.82 13.46
C PRO A 101 -5.93 49.28 14.90
N THR A 102 -6.76 48.57 15.66
CA THR A 102 -6.88 48.77 17.11
C THR A 102 -5.49 48.54 17.74
N PRO A 103 -4.93 49.49 18.52
CA PRO A 103 -3.68 49.22 19.23
C PRO A 103 -3.90 48.06 20.20
N ALA A 104 -2.93 47.15 20.27
CA ALA A 104 -2.97 45.96 21.13
C ALA A 104 -2.95 46.37 22.61
N SER A 105 -4.12 46.66 23.17
CA SER A 105 -4.30 46.92 24.59
C SER A 105 -4.49 45.61 25.33
N GLY A 106 -3.39 44.94 25.66
CA GLY A 106 -3.38 43.84 26.63
C GLY A 106 -2.02 43.15 26.71
N PRO A 107 -1.61 42.67 27.91
CA PRO A 107 -0.44 41.81 28.01
C PRO A 107 -0.70 40.55 27.17
N VAL A 108 0.07 40.38 26.10
CA VAL A 108 0.08 39.14 25.31
C VAL A 108 0.49 38.02 26.25
N ARG A 109 -0.46 37.14 26.59
CA ARG A 109 -0.14 35.94 27.36
C ARG A 109 0.87 35.11 26.56
N PRO A 110 1.99 34.68 27.15
CA PRO A 110 2.91 33.80 26.46
C PRO A 110 2.18 32.52 26.05
N ILE A 111 2.33 32.12 24.78
CA ILE A 111 1.92 30.81 24.30
C ILE A 111 2.78 29.81 25.07
N ALA A 112 2.15 28.97 25.90
CA ALA A 112 2.84 27.89 26.57
C ALA A 112 3.40 26.95 25.49
N THR A 113 4.70 27.03 25.24
CA THR A 113 5.43 25.98 24.53
C THR A 113 5.36 24.75 25.42
N GLN A 114 4.38 23.89 25.17
CA GLN A 114 4.35 22.57 25.77
C GLN A 114 5.56 21.82 25.21
N SER A 115 6.66 21.82 25.97
CA SER A 115 7.73 20.84 25.81
C SER A 115 7.10 19.49 26.14
N SER A 116 6.58 18.80 25.13
CA SER A 116 6.03 17.46 25.29
C SER A 116 7.09 16.55 25.93
N PRO A 117 6.74 15.75 26.95
CA PRO A 117 7.69 14.80 27.54
C PRO A 117 8.19 13.88 26.42
N SER A 118 9.51 13.64 26.39
CA SER A 118 10.22 13.17 25.20
C SER A 118 9.94 11.72 24.79
N ILE A 119 9.00 11.00 25.41
CA ILE A 119 8.40 9.74 24.95
C ILE A 119 7.22 9.43 25.90
N ALA A 120 6.03 9.23 25.38
CA ALA A 120 4.87 8.82 26.18
C ALA A 120 4.91 7.31 26.51
N PRO A 121 4.33 6.83 27.63
CA PRO A 121 4.29 5.41 27.97
C PRO A 121 3.56 4.54 26.92
N ARG A 122 2.62 5.14 26.18
CA ARG A 122 1.96 4.50 25.03
C ARG A 122 2.94 4.27 23.87
N GLU A 123 3.85 5.20 23.64
CA GLU A 123 4.87 5.09 22.58
C GLU A 123 5.90 4.01 22.93
N LEU A 124 6.27 3.85 24.20
CA LEU A 124 7.09 2.72 24.65
C LEU A 124 6.42 1.36 24.40
N ARG A 125 5.11 1.25 24.63
CA ARG A 125 4.36 0.02 24.33
C ARG A 125 4.29 -0.25 22.83
N LEU A 126 4.08 0.78 22.02
CA LEU A 126 4.09 0.66 20.56
C LEU A 126 5.47 0.30 20.02
N LEU A 127 6.53 0.89 20.57
CA LEU A 127 7.91 0.58 20.22
C LEU A 127 8.26 -0.86 20.60
N GLY A 128 7.88 -1.30 21.80
CA GLY A 128 8.07 -2.67 22.25
C GLY A 128 7.32 -3.69 21.39
N ALA A 129 6.07 -3.39 21.02
CA ALA A 129 5.28 -4.22 20.12
C ALA A 129 5.92 -4.29 18.71
N ALA A 130 6.35 -3.16 18.16
CA ALA A 130 7.02 -3.10 16.87
C ALA A 130 8.34 -3.88 16.87
N ALA A 131 9.15 -3.75 17.94
CA ALA A 131 10.38 -4.50 18.11
C ALA A 131 10.13 -6.01 18.19
N ALA A 132 9.10 -6.44 18.92
CA ALA A 132 8.73 -7.85 19.03
C ALA A 132 8.31 -8.44 17.67
N VAL A 133 7.49 -7.72 16.90
CA VAL A 133 7.08 -8.14 15.55
C VAL A 133 8.29 -8.21 14.61
N ALA A 134 9.20 -7.24 14.68
CA ALA A 134 10.42 -7.24 13.87
C ALA A 134 11.32 -8.45 14.19
N ILE A 135 11.53 -8.76 15.48
CA ILE A 135 12.31 -9.92 15.91
C ILE A 135 11.64 -11.22 15.46
N LEU A 136 10.32 -11.37 15.67
CA LEU A 136 9.60 -12.56 15.26
C LEU A 136 9.69 -12.79 13.75
N SER A 137 9.54 -11.73 12.96
CA SER A 137 9.68 -11.79 11.51
C SER A 137 11.09 -12.18 11.09
N ALA A 138 12.13 -11.61 11.73
CA ALA A 138 13.51 -11.99 11.47
C ALA A 138 13.79 -13.47 11.81
N LEU A 139 13.22 -13.99 12.90
CA LEU A 139 13.34 -15.39 13.28
C LEU A 139 12.62 -16.32 12.30
N ILE A 140 11.45 -15.94 11.78
CA ILE A 140 10.74 -16.70 10.75
C ILE A 140 11.56 -16.75 9.45
N VAL A 141 12.11 -15.61 9.02
CA VAL A 141 12.95 -15.55 7.81
C VAL A 141 14.21 -16.41 7.98
N LEU A 142 14.89 -16.29 9.12
CA LEU A 142 16.10 -17.05 9.40
C LEU A 142 15.80 -18.56 9.54
N GLY A 143 14.71 -18.92 10.21
CA GLY A 143 14.23 -20.29 10.35
C GLY A 143 13.82 -20.90 9.02
N GLY A 144 13.11 -20.14 8.18
CA GLY A 144 12.76 -20.53 6.82
C GLY A 144 14.01 -20.78 5.98
N GLN A 145 14.96 -19.84 5.95
CA GLN A 145 16.24 -20.01 5.25
C GLN A 145 17.02 -21.25 5.73
N ALA A 146 17.04 -21.52 7.03
CA ALA A 146 17.67 -22.72 7.57
C ALA A 146 16.96 -24.01 7.13
N ALA A 147 15.63 -24.05 7.18
CA ALA A 147 14.84 -25.21 6.75
C ALA A 147 15.00 -25.49 5.24
N PHE A 148 15.00 -24.45 4.41
CA PHE A 148 15.16 -24.60 2.95
C PHE A 148 16.60 -24.93 2.54
N ARG A 149 17.63 -24.44 3.26
CA ARG A 149 19.04 -24.84 3.02
C ARG A 149 19.36 -26.24 3.54
N ALA A 150 18.66 -26.69 4.59
CA ALA A 150 18.79 -28.04 5.14
C ALA A 150 18.08 -29.11 4.30
N SER A 151 17.39 -28.72 3.22
CA SER A 151 16.91 -29.65 2.19
C SER A 151 18.11 -30.19 1.41
N GLY A 152 18.90 -31.03 2.07
CA GLY A 152 19.98 -31.80 1.46
C GLY A 152 19.41 -32.73 0.39
N LEU A 153 20.32 -33.33 -0.39
CA LEU A 153 19.96 -34.34 -1.39
C LEU A 153 19.04 -35.38 -0.75
N THR A 154 17.87 -35.57 -1.34
CA THR A 154 16.95 -36.64 -0.91
C THR A 154 17.71 -37.98 -0.90
N PRO A 155 17.31 -38.94 -0.07
CA PRO A 155 17.97 -40.25 -0.05
C PRO A 155 18.01 -40.90 -1.43
N GLU A 156 16.98 -40.68 -2.26
CA GLU A 156 16.95 -41.13 -3.66
C GLU A 156 17.98 -40.42 -4.55
N GLN A 157 18.10 -39.09 -4.45
CA GLN A 157 19.12 -38.33 -5.20
C GLN A 157 20.54 -38.71 -4.79
N THR A 158 20.77 -38.94 -3.50
CA THR A 158 22.06 -39.44 -2.99
C THR A 158 22.38 -40.82 -3.56
N GLN A 159 21.39 -41.71 -3.64
CA GLN A 159 21.57 -43.02 -4.24
C GLN A 159 21.79 -42.95 -5.75
N ALA A 160 21.11 -42.02 -6.44
CA ALA A 160 21.31 -41.77 -7.87
C ALA A 160 22.74 -41.30 -8.15
N LEU A 161 23.29 -40.39 -7.35
CA LEU A 161 24.67 -39.93 -7.47
C LEU A 161 25.69 -41.06 -7.24
N GLN A 162 25.47 -41.91 -6.22
CA GLN A 162 26.34 -43.07 -5.99
C GLN A 162 26.29 -44.09 -7.14
N ARG A 163 25.12 -44.29 -7.75
CA ARG A 163 24.98 -45.15 -8.94
C ARG A 163 25.69 -44.53 -10.15
N ALA A 164 25.56 -43.22 -10.35
CA ALA A 164 26.24 -42.49 -11.41
C ALA A 164 27.78 -42.62 -11.29
N GLU A 165 28.35 -42.43 -10.10
CA GLU A 165 29.80 -42.62 -9.89
C GLU A 165 30.27 -44.05 -10.16
N LYS A 166 29.46 -45.06 -9.78
CA LYS A 166 29.78 -46.47 -10.06
C LYS A 166 29.76 -46.76 -11.56
N LEU A 167 28.77 -46.23 -12.28
CA LEU A 167 28.66 -46.36 -13.73
C LEU A 167 29.83 -45.65 -14.43
N ASP A 168 30.19 -44.44 -13.99
CA ASP A 168 31.33 -43.71 -14.57
C ASP A 168 32.66 -44.47 -14.38
N LYS A 169 32.90 -45.00 -13.17
CA LYS A 169 34.06 -45.87 -12.91
C LYS A 169 34.03 -47.16 -13.74
N ALA A 170 32.85 -47.74 -13.99
CA ALA A 170 32.72 -48.91 -14.83
C ALA A 170 33.07 -48.55 -16.29
N ILE A 171 32.53 -47.45 -16.83
CA ILE A 171 32.82 -46.95 -18.17
C ILE A 171 34.31 -46.67 -18.34
N GLN A 172 34.98 -46.09 -17.33
CA GLN A 172 36.43 -45.85 -17.37
C GLN A 172 37.27 -47.13 -17.39
N LYS A 173 36.73 -48.26 -16.93
CA LYS A 173 37.38 -49.58 -16.98
C LYS A 173 37.08 -50.36 -18.26
N LEU A 174 36.07 -49.97 -19.02
CA LEU A 174 35.77 -50.60 -20.31
C LEU A 174 36.89 -50.34 -21.33
N ASP A 175 37.01 -51.21 -22.32
CA ASP A 175 37.96 -51.03 -23.42
C ASP A 175 37.63 -49.72 -24.22
N PRO A 176 38.62 -48.90 -24.62
CA PRO A 176 38.40 -47.66 -25.38
C PRO A 176 37.50 -47.81 -26.61
N LYS A 177 37.53 -48.97 -27.29
CA LYS A 177 36.68 -49.21 -28.45
C LYS A 177 35.19 -49.31 -28.08
N ILE A 178 34.88 -49.98 -26.98
CA ILE A 178 33.49 -50.11 -26.47
C ILE A 178 33.01 -48.77 -25.91
N ARG A 179 33.90 -47.96 -25.30
CA ARG A 179 33.54 -46.60 -24.85
C ARG A 179 33.12 -45.69 -26.02
N ALA A 180 33.81 -45.78 -27.15
CA ALA A 180 33.48 -45.00 -28.35
C ALA A 180 32.12 -45.41 -28.94
N GLU A 181 31.82 -46.71 -28.98
CA GLU A 181 30.50 -47.21 -29.41
C GLU A 181 29.39 -46.77 -28.45
N LEU A 182 29.61 -46.83 -27.14
CA LEU A 182 28.64 -46.40 -26.13
C LEU A 182 28.35 -44.89 -26.22
N GLN A 183 29.37 -44.06 -26.45
CA GLN A 183 29.19 -42.62 -26.68
C GLN A 183 28.46 -42.33 -27.99
N ALA A 184 28.74 -43.09 -29.05
CA ALA A 184 28.05 -42.95 -30.32
C ALA A 184 26.56 -43.34 -30.21
N GLU A 185 26.23 -44.31 -29.37
CA GLU A 185 24.84 -44.76 -29.13
C GLU A 185 24.07 -43.81 -28.18
N LEU A 186 24.73 -43.19 -27.20
CA LEU A 186 24.14 -42.15 -26.35
C LEU A 186 23.89 -40.82 -27.07
N GLN A 187 24.59 -40.56 -28.17
CA GLN A 187 24.42 -39.34 -28.98
C GLN A 187 23.33 -39.49 -30.06
N LYS A 188 22.71 -40.66 -30.17
CA LYS A 188 21.69 -40.98 -31.17
C LYS A 188 20.28 -40.83 -30.59
#